data_AF-A0A6A3KVQ6-F1
#
_entry.id   AF-A0A6A3KVQ6-F1
#
_cell.length_a   1.000
_cell.length_b   1.000
_cell.length_c   1.000
_cell.angle_alpha   90.00
_cell.angle_beta   90.00
_cell.angle_gamma   90.00
#
_symmetry.space_group_name_H-M   'P 1'
#
loop_
_entity.id
_entity.type
_entity.pdbx_description
1 polymer ?
#
loop_
_entity_poly.entity_id
_entity_poly.type
_entity_poly.pdbx_seq_one_letter_code
_entity_poly.pdbx_strand_id
1 'polypeptide(L)' 'MTSHAVAVARGWGKPYVRDCSTLPSDANSKLMRVRTTSGTEVVLRDGDYIGFICVNRMAGEAIRARNWRRLP' A
#
# COMPACT_ATOMS: atom_id res chain seq x y z
N MET A 1 -18.11 -2.07 6.02
CA MET A 1 -17.78 -3.47 5.69
C MET A 1 -16.50 -3.88 6.38
N THR A 2 -16.49 -4.89 7.26
CA THR A 2 -15.28 -5.42 7.92
C THR A 2 -14.81 -6.68 7.19
N SER A 3 -13.70 -6.62 6.46
CA SER A 3 -13.08 -7.80 5.87
C SER A 3 -12.21 -8.53 6.89
N HIS A 4 -11.89 -9.81 6.63
CA HIS A 4 -11.07 -10.63 7.53
C HIS A 4 -9.69 -10.00 7.80
N ALA A 5 -9.03 -9.48 6.74
CA ALA A 5 -7.76 -8.78 6.87
C ALA A 5 -7.81 -7.56 7.80
N VAL A 6 -8.90 -6.79 7.74
CA VAL A 6 -9.11 -5.62 8.61
C VAL A 6 -9.32 -6.04 10.06
N ALA A 7 -10.07 -7.12 10.30
CA ALA A 7 -10.31 -7.63 11.66
C ALA A 7 -9.00 -8.11 12.31
N VAL A 8 -8.19 -8.87 11.58
CA VAL A 8 -6.90 -9.39 12.07
C VAL A 8 -5.90 -8.26 12.32
N ALA A 9 -5.72 -7.35 11.36
CA ALA A 9 -4.78 -6.24 11.51
C ALA A 9 -5.11 -5.35 12.73
N ARG A 10 -6.40 -5.10 12.98
CA ARG A 10 -6.87 -4.39 14.18
C ARG A 10 -6.55 -5.16 15.46
N GLY A 11 -6.83 -6.46 15.50
CA GLY A 11 -6.53 -7.29 16.68
C GLY A 11 -5.04 -7.32 17.04
N TRP A 12 -4.16 -7.16 16.05
CA TRP A 12 -2.71 -7.15 16.24
C TRP A 12 -2.09 -5.75 16.37
N GLY A 13 -2.88 -4.68 16.28
CA GLY A 13 -2.36 -3.31 16.28
C GLY A 13 -1.44 -2.99 15.08
N LYS A 14 -1.58 -3.72 13.97
CA LYS A 14 -0.78 -3.52 12.76
C LYS A 14 -1.44 -2.46 11.87
N PRO A 15 -0.67 -1.54 11.26
CA PRO A 15 -1.20 -0.61 10.27
C PRO A 15 -1.69 -1.38 9.04
N TYR A 16 -2.80 -0.93 8.45
CA TYR A 16 -3.36 -1.53 7.24
C TYR A 16 -4.01 -0.46 6.35
N VAL A 17 -4.01 -0.73 5.04
CA VAL A 17 -4.79 0.01 4.03
C VAL A 17 -5.77 -0.99 3.40
N ARG A 18 -6.98 -0.53 3.07
CA ARG A 18 -8.07 -1.37 2.56
C ARG A 18 -8.71 -0.75 1.33
N ASP A 19 -9.38 -1.58 0.53
CA ASP A 19 -10.21 -1.17 -0.61
C ASP A 19 -9.49 -0.29 -1.65
N CYS A 20 -8.19 -0.56 -1.87
CA CYS A 20 -7.41 0.14 -2.90
C CYS A 20 -7.64 -0.54 -4.26
N SER A 21 -8.76 -0.20 -4.90
CA SER A 21 -9.20 -0.75 -6.19
C SER A 21 -8.24 -0.46 -7.35
N THR A 22 -7.32 0.49 -7.18
CA THR A 22 -6.28 0.86 -8.13
C THR A 22 -5.02 -0.03 -8.06
N LEU A 23 -5.02 -1.08 -7.23
CA LEU A 23 -3.91 -2.03 -7.07
C LEU A 23 -4.24 -3.39 -7.73
N PRO A 24 -4.14 -3.53 -9.05
CA PRO A 24 -4.15 -4.86 -9.68
C PRO A 24 -2.90 -5.63 -9.22
N SER A 25 -3.11 -6.73 -8.51
CA SER A 25 -2.04 -7.65 -8.14
C SER A 25 -2.01 -8.83 -9.12
N ASP A 26 -0.90 -9.00 -9.82
CA ASP A 26 -0.60 -10.23 -10.55
C ASP A 26 0.25 -11.12 -9.64
N ALA A 27 -0.39 -12.12 -9.04
CA ALA A 27 0.24 -13.02 -8.08
C ALA A 27 1.38 -13.85 -8.70
N ASN A 28 1.35 -14.08 -10.02
CA ASN A 28 2.34 -14.92 -10.70
C ASN A 28 3.63 -14.16 -10.99
N SER A 29 3.54 -12.87 -11.36
CA SER A 29 4.70 -12.05 -11.72
C SER A 29 5.34 -11.32 -10.53
N LYS A 30 4.73 -11.41 -9.33
CA LYS A 30 5.14 -10.65 -8.12
C LYS A 30 5.38 -9.17 -8.43
N LEU A 31 4.52 -8.61 -9.26
CA LEU A 31 4.62 -7.25 -9.78
C LEU A 31 3.26 -6.57 -9.66
N MET A 32 3.29 -5.30 -9.29
CA MET A 32 2.09 -4.50 -9.09
C MET A 32 2.20 -3.22 -9.91
N ARG A 33 1.21 -2.96 -10.76
CA ARG A 33 1.12 -1.72 -11.54
C ARG A 33 0.11 -0.81 -10.88
N VAL A 34 0.54 0.36 -10.43
CA VAL A 34 -0.29 1.31 -9.68
C VAL A 34 -0.35 2.62 -10.45
N ARG A 35 -1.57 3.12 -10.66
CA ARG A 35 -1.75 4.47 -11.21
C ARG A 35 -1.76 5.47 -10.07
N THR A 36 -0.85 6.44 -10.11
CA THR A 36 -0.79 7.53 -9.13
C THR A 36 -1.95 8.50 -9.31
N THR A 37 -2.17 9.37 -8.33
CA THR A 37 -3.14 10.48 -8.41
C THR A 37 -2.83 11.46 -9.55
N SER A 38 -1.57 11.59 -9.96
CA SER A 38 -1.16 12.35 -11.15
C SER A 38 -1.41 11.63 -12.47
N GLY A 39 -1.99 10.42 -12.44
CA GLY A 39 -2.26 9.60 -13.62
C GLY A 39 -1.07 8.82 -14.16
N THR A 40 0.10 8.94 -13.54
CA THR A 40 1.35 8.24 -13.91
C THR A 40 1.28 6.78 -13.48
N GLU A 41 1.72 5.86 -14.34
CA GLU A 41 1.82 4.44 -13.99
C GLU A 41 3.17 4.15 -13.31
N VAL A 42 3.12 3.49 -12.16
CA VAL A 42 4.28 3.07 -11.38
C VAL A 42 4.27 1.55 -11.25
N VAL A 43 5.40 0.94 -11.58
CA VAL A 43 5.62 -0.50 -11.40
C VAL A 43 6.36 -0.74 -10.09
N LEU A 44 5.74 -1.51 -9.20
CA LEU A 44 6.29 -2.00 -7.94
C LEU A 44 6.64 -3.48 -8.12
N ARG A 45 7.83 -3.87 -7.68
CA ARG A 45 8.34 -5.25 -7.76
C ARG A 45 8.61 -5.82 -6.37
N ASP A 46 8.69 -7.15 -6.28
CA ASP A 46 9.20 -7.80 -5.07
C ASP A 46 10.56 -7.20 -4.65
N GLY A 47 10.69 -6.85 -3.37
CA GLY A 47 11.86 -6.15 -2.82
C GLY A 47 11.83 -4.61 -2.91
N ASP A 48 10.87 -4.00 -3.62
CA ASP A 48 10.68 -2.54 -3.57
C ASP A 48 10.16 -2.10 -2.19
N TYR A 49 10.63 -0.95 -1.71
CA TYR A 49 10.16 -0.36 -0.47
C TYR A 49 8.94 0.53 -0.69
N ILE A 50 7.87 0.26 0.05
CA ILE A 50 6.64 1.04 0.03
C ILE A 50 6.34 1.49 1.47
N GLY A 51 6.19 2.80 1.64
CA GLY A 51 5.71 3.40 2.89
C GLY A 51 4.21 3.67 2.80
N PHE A 52 3.52 3.58 3.92
CA PHE A 52 2.13 4.04 4.03
C PHE A 52 2.06 5.18 5.03
N ILE A 53 1.53 6.32 4.60
CA ILE A 53 1.27 7.45 5.50
C ILE A 53 -0.24 7.55 5.71
N CYS A 54 -0.68 7.49 6.96
CA CYS A 54 -2.05 7.76 7.33
C CYS A 54 -2.25 9.28 7.46
N VAL A 55 -2.92 9.90 6.50
CA VAL A 55 -3.33 11.29 6.58
C VAL A 55 -4.69 11.35 7.28
N ASN A 56 -4.77 12.05 8.42
CA ASN A 56 -6.01 12.30 9.16
C ASN A 56 -6.77 11.04 9.67
N ARG A 57 -6.06 9.95 10.01
CA ARG A 57 -6.60 8.66 10.55
C ARG A 57 -7.64 7.93 9.69
N MET A 58 -8.15 8.51 8.60
CA MET A 58 -9.14 7.92 7.70
C MET A 58 -8.63 7.72 6.28
N ALA A 59 -7.71 8.56 5.80
CA ALA A 59 -7.10 8.43 4.48
C ALA A 59 -5.70 7.83 4.60
N GLY A 60 -5.39 6.84 3.76
CA GLY A 60 -4.05 6.25 3.68
C GLY A 60 -3.47 6.52 2.30
N GLU A 61 -2.28 7.10 2.25
CA GLU A 61 -1.51 7.25 1.02
C GLU A 61 -0.36 6.23 1.00
N ALA A 62 -0.19 5.55 -0.14
CA ALA A 62 0.94 4.67 -0.40
C ALA A 62 2.02 5.45 -1.15
N ILE A 63 3.24 5.44 -0.64
CA ILE A 63 4.37 6.19 -1.18
C ILE A 63 5.48 5.19 -1.52
N ARG A 64 5.93 5.18 -2.78
CA ARG A 64 7.11 4.42 -3.17
C ARG A 64 8.36 5.08 -2.58
N ALA A 65 9.12 4.35 -1.77
CA ALA A 65 10.39 4.83 -1.24
C ALA A 65 11.52 4.59 -2.25
N ARG A 66 12.38 5.58 -2.44
CA ARG A 66 13.57 5.46 -3.30
C ARG A 66 14.74 4.74 -2.61
N ASN A 67 14.72 4.63 -1.28
CA ASN A 67 15.74 3.96 -0.45
C ASN A 67 15.17 3.62 0.94
N TRP A 68 15.69 2.58 1.60
CA TRP A 68 15.34 2.13 2.96
C TRP A 68 15.60 3.16 4.09
N ARG A 69 16.08 4.38 3.82
CA ARG A 69 16.30 5.35 4.90
C ARG A 69 14.97 5.62 5.60
N ARG A 70 14.92 5.31 6.90
CA ARG A 70 13.79 5.59 7.80
C ARG A 70 13.19 6.94 7.40
N LEU A 71 11.94 6.91 6.96
CA LEU A 71 11.12 8.11 6.98
C LEU A 71 11.15 8.63 8.43
N PRO A 72 11.33 9.94 8.65
CA PRO A 72 11.42 10.52 10.00
C PRO A 72 10.19 10.17 10.85
#